data_AF-A0A9E1L5X5-F1
#
_entry.id   AF-A0A9E1L5X5-F1
#
_cell.length_a   1.000
_cell.length_b   1.000
_cell.length_c   1.000
_cell.angle_alpha   90.00
_cell.angle_beta   90.00
_cell.angle_gamma   90.00
#
_symmetry.space_group_name_H-M   'P 1'
#
loop_
_entity.id
_entity.type
_entity.pdbx_description
1 polymer ?
#
loop_
_entity_poly.entity_id
_entity_poly.type
_entity_poly.pdbx_seq_one_letter_code
_entity_poly.pdbx_strand_id
1 'polypeptide(L)'
;MHALLLATIVQTSTPTDIEFQTAAAAGQKVVRLQHALPLVNQVVLVPDEATYLDELSKWSAEARWPVLFDDNRFAPMFIRKFRPQKVWRRPSIGQPVEDFKTTSRQVVAKAWGGTASPNIAFADNELEPIGLVITNKDDPARVAAVALAAGRGQRLRFVEKWGEEQVMWSESDSTQRMEKVQTLVQETNDEIVTITVCMSMSPRAHYARAKENPVATTDLLGRDKEGVRFAWCGWVFGSQKSSAYIAACSLFLPRTNYWFCNTYPDSGVWKQYGIGNLEEVLPKLDITLTTTDGTLESLYKVDNGGVDEDVIFFTSKGNQDFLELADGRIAPTWLPVLNTPAALYFLHSWSLKKPSNRVTVGGTWLDRGVYAYVGSSHEPVLQAFVPPMEVVRRTMNFVPFLIASRWFAGQGIHSNSWRLNTIGDPLMVCGPGPTTNRRRVDAIGRPNCTDVVAEAKLFLMQAKENPSDASFAKAIELVSLLGRNKIVIQLWHAANGRGVAGKLTAKSALATLFRAQAVDAFLWAYRLLETPNRHEQDMLWQLASLFPESAISLLIDNIRGVYACDDIRLIAPIVKKNRGKQGILSIINTYLPKARGRNERELKRMLKEYGG
;
A
#
# COMPACT_ATOMS: atom_id res chain seq x y z
N MET A 1 -6.64 -0.17 32.41
CA MET A 1 -8.07 -0.31 32.78
C MET A 1 -9.01 -0.29 31.58
N HIS A 2 -8.85 0.61 30.60
CA HIS A 2 -9.70 0.66 29.40
C HIS A 2 -9.63 -0.60 28.50
N ALA A 3 -8.45 -1.21 28.32
CA ALA A 3 -8.30 -2.45 27.53
C ALA A 3 -9.03 -3.67 28.11
N LEU A 4 -9.23 -3.73 29.44
CA LEU A 4 -9.92 -4.84 30.10
C LEU A 4 -11.45 -4.75 29.94
N LEU A 5 -12.00 -3.54 29.79
CA LEU A 5 -13.41 -3.31 29.51
C LEU A 5 -13.80 -3.58 28.03
N LEU A 6 -12.82 -3.63 27.13
CA LEU A 6 -13.02 -3.85 25.68
C LEU A 6 -13.29 -5.31 25.32
N ALA A 7 -12.73 -6.25 26.08
CA ALA A 7 -12.96 -7.68 25.88
C ALA A 7 -14.41 -8.10 26.14
N THR A 8 -15.18 -7.31 26.91
CA THR A 8 -16.57 -7.62 27.27
C THR A 8 -17.62 -7.13 26.27
N ILE A 9 -17.30 -6.21 25.36
CA ILE A 9 -18.29 -5.59 24.44
C ILE A 9 -18.35 -6.33 23.08
N VAL A 10 -17.36 -7.14 22.76
CA VAL A 10 -17.32 -7.98 21.55
C VAL A 10 -17.11 -9.44 21.99
N GLN A 11 -18.14 -10.04 22.60
CA GLN A 11 -18.08 -11.42 23.09
C GLN A 11 -18.13 -12.44 21.92
N THR A 12 -16.94 -12.87 21.49
CA THR A 12 -16.71 -14.27 21.16
C THR A 12 -15.73 -14.82 22.20
N SER A 13 -15.83 -16.11 22.54
CA SER A 13 -14.92 -16.74 23.51
C SER A 13 -13.48 -16.37 23.15
N THR A 14 -12.74 -15.79 24.10
CA THR A 14 -11.31 -15.54 23.88
C THR A 14 -10.68 -16.90 23.60
N PRO A 15 -10.11 -17.14 22.41
CA PRO A 15 -9.55 -18.45 22.13
C PRO A 15 -8.44 -18.69 23.15
N THR A 16 -8.52 -19.77 23.91
CA THR A 16 -7.41 -20.32 24.72
C THR A 16 -6.29 -20.88 23.84
N ASP A 17 -6.19 -20.38 22.60
CA ASP A 17 -5.35 -20.84 21.54
C ASP A 17 -3.97 -20.18 21.67
N ILE A 18 -2.95 -21.02 21.76
CA ILE A 18 -1.55 -20.61 21.88
C ILE A 18 -1.14 -19.68 20.73
N GLU A 19 -1.65 -19.89 19.51
CA GLU A 19 -1.32 -19.03 18.38
C GLU A 19 -1.86 -17.60 18.56
N PHE A 20 -3.09 -17.46 19.07
CA PHE A 20 -3.66 -16.14 19.36
C PHE A 20 -2.85 -15.42 20.44
N GLN A 21 -2.49 -16.12 21.51
CA GLN A 21 -1.69 -15.56 22.61
C GLN A 21 -0.31 -15.12 22.13
N THR A 22 0.38 -15.96 21.34
CA THR A 22 1.67 -15.64 20.72
C THR A 22 1.57 -14.42 19.80
N ALA A 23 0.53 -14.36 18.97
CA ALA A 23 0.30 -13.24 18.07
C ALA A 23 0.03 -11.92 18.80
N ALA A 24 -0.76 -11.96 19.87
CA ALA A 24 -1.02 -10.80 20.73
C ALA A 24 0.26 -10.37 21.48
N ALA A 25 1.03 -11.31 22.00
CA ALA A 25 2.31 -11.05 22.67
C ALA A 25 3.32 -10.39 21.73
N ALA A 26 3.41 -10.86 20.47
CA ALA A 26 4.26 -10.26 19.45
C ALA A 26 3.91 -8.78 19.23
N GLY A 27 2.62 -8.47 19.07
CA GLY A 27 2.16 -7.10 18.91
C GLY A 27 2.36 -6.22 20.15
N GLN A 28 2.20 -6.77 21.35
CA GLN A 28 2.53 -6.05 22.59
C GLN A 28 4.02 -5.73 22.68
N LYS A 29 4.91 -6.68 22.35
CA LYS A 29 6.36 -6.47 22.27
C LYS A 29 6.68 -5.34 21.28
N VAL A 30 6.05 -5.33 20.09
CA VAL A 30 6.18 -4.26 19.10
C VAL A 30 5.76 -2.89 19.65
N VAL A 31 4.59 -2.81 20.28
CA VAL A 31 4.06 -1.54 20.81
C VAL A 31 4.99 -1.00 21.90
N ARG A 32 5.46 -1.85 22.82
CA ARG A 32 6.43 -1.45 23.86
C ARG A 32 7.71 -0.90 23.25
N LEU A 33 8.27 -1.61 22.25
CA LEU A 33 9.45 -1.16 21.53
C LEU A 33 9.24 0.19 20.84
N GLN A 34 8.11 0.36 20.17
CA GLN A 34 7.76 1.60 19.49
C GLN A 34 7.66 2.79 20.46
N HIS A 35 7.13 2.59 21.67
CA HIS A 35 7.09 3.63 22.71
C HIS A 35 8.44 3.96 23.32
N ALA A 36 9.33 2.96 23.44
CA ALA A 36 10.70 3.16 23.94
C ALA A 36 11.56 3.99 22.97
N LEU A 37 11.22 3.98 21.67
CA LEU A 37 11.95 4.71 20.64
C LEU A 37 11.24 6.04 20.32
N PRO A 38 11.86 7.22 20.54
CA PRO A 38 11.28 8.49 20.12
C PRO A 38 11.19 8.62 18.59
N LEU A 39 10.11 9.25 18.12
CA LEU A 39 9.90 9.54 16.69
C LEU A 39 10.20 11.01 16.41
N VAL A 40 11.35 11.29 15.82
CA VAL A 40 11.74 12.64 15.41
C VAL A 40 10.79 13.13 14.32
N ASN A 41 10.21 14.32 14.50
CA ASN A 41 9.17 14.87 13.65
C ASN A 41 9.71 15.45 12.33
N GLN A 42 10.46 14.64 11.59
CA GLN A 42 11.04 15.02 10.31
C GLN A 42 10.98 13.87 9.31
N VAL A 43 11.13 14.17 8.02
CA VAL A 43 11.35 13.18 6.96
C VAL A 43 12.65 13.50 6.25
N VAL A 44 13.44 12.48 5.92
CA VAL A 44 14.67 12.64 5.13
C VAL A 44 14.50 11.95 3.77
N LEU A 45 14.66 12.73 2.72
CA LEU A 45 14.64 12.28 1.33
C LEU A 45 16.08 12.04 0.86
N VAL A 46 16.30 10.88 0.24
CA VAL A 46 17.61 10.46 -0.27
C VAL A 46 17.55 10.14 -1.76
N PRO A 47 18.61 10.41 -2.53
CA PRO A 47 18.62 10.20 -3.98
C PRO A 47 18.91 8.75 -4.39
N ASP A 48 19.63 7.98 -3.57
CA ASP A 48 20.18 6.66 -3.92
C ASP A 48 20.34 5.71 -2.71
N GLU A 49 20.65 4.44 -2.99
CA GLU A 49 20.75 3.37 -1.99
C GLU A 49 21.88 3.60 -0.97
N ALA A 50 23.04 4.09 -1.42
CA ALA A 50 24.17 4.34 -0.54
C ALA A 50 23.81 5.40 0.52
N THR A 51 23.18 6.48 0.06
CA THR A 51 22.69 7.56 0.91
C THR A 51 21.56 7.10 1.82
N TYR A 52 20.70 6.18 1.35
CA TYR A 52 19.66 5.54 2.15
C TYR A 52 20.25 4.74 3.32
N LEU A 53 21.22 3.87 3.04
CA LEU A 53 21.88 3.04 4.05
C LEU A 53 22.69 3.87 5.05
N ASP A 54 23.43 4.87 4.56
CA ASP A 54 24.13 5.83 5.42
C ASP A 54 23.15 6.56 6.35
N GLU A 55 21.98 6.97 5.82
CA GLU A 55 21.00 7.68 6.63
C GLU A 55 20.32 6.79 7.68
N LEU A 56 20.01 5.53 7.35
CA LEU A 56 19.53 4.55 8.32
C LEU A 56 20.56 4.27 9.43
N SER A 57 21.85 4.30 9.10
CA SER A 57 22.92 4.06 10.07
C SER A 57 23.03 5.14 11.16
N LYS A 58 22.33 6.27 10.99
CA LYS A 58 22.27 7.38 11.95
C LYS A 58 21.10 7.27 12.92
N TRP A 59 20.22 6.28 12.75
CA TRP A 59 19.23 5.98 13.77
C TRP A 59 19.91 5.56 15.07
N SER A 60 19.23 5.82 16.18
CA SER A 60 19.65 5.34 17.51
C SER A 60 18.42 4.97 18.34
N ALA A 61 18.64 4.62 19.61
CA ALA A 61 17.55 4.44 20.57
C ALA A 61 16.82 5.76 20.86
N GLU A 62 17.54 6.89 20.80
CA GLU A 62 17.05 8.23 21.14
C GLU A 62 16.39 8.95 19.96
N ALA A 63 16.79 8.62 18.72
CA ALA A 63 16.35 9.36 17.55
C ALA A 63 16.11 8.47 16.33
N ARG A 64 14.84 8.39 15.90
CA ARG A 64 14.45 7.74 14.64
C ARG A 64 13.52 8.61 13.82
N TRP A 65 13.68 8.58 12.50
CA TRP A 65 12.85 9.35 11.56
C TRP A 65 12.63 8.54 10.27
N PRO A 66 11.53 8.78 9.56
CA PRO A 66 11.33 8.25 8.21
C PRO A 66 12.44 8.66 7.23
N VAL A 67 12.95 7.68 6.49
CA VAL A 67 13.86 7.85 5.37
C VAL A 67 13.18 7.29 4.12
N LEU A 68 13.11 8.09 3.05
CA LEU A 68 12.44 7.73 1.80
C LEU A 68 13.30 8.14 0.61
N PHE A 69 13.16 7.43 -0.51
CA PHE A 69 13.75 7.90 -1.76
C PHE A 69 13.02 9.16 -2.24
N ASP A 70 13.76 10.11 -2.79
CA ASP A 70 13.18 11.31 -3.41
C ASP A 70 12.49 10.91 -4.73
N ASP A 71 11.16 10.95 -4.71
CA ASP A 71 10.32 10.64 -5.86
C ASP A 71 9.06 11.49 -5.85
N ASN A 72 8.30 11.44 -6.94
CA ASN A 72 7.11 12.26 -7.15
C ASN A 72 5.79 11.54 -6.83
N ARG A 73 5.84 10.35 -6.20
CA ARG A 73 4.66 9.54 -5.91
C ARG A 73 4.59 9.10 -4.45
N PHE A 74 5.46 8.20 -4.03
CA PHE A 74 5.43 7.58 -2.71
C PHE A 74 5.88 8.53 -1.61
N ALA A 75 6.93 9.31 -1.86
CA ALA A 75 7.40 10.30 -0.87
C ALA A 75 6.34 11.38 -0.56
N PRO A 76 5.71 12.04 -1.56
CA PRO A 76 4.60 12.96 -1.31
C PRO A 76 3.41 12.34 -0.57
N MET A 77 3.03 11.10 -0.92
CA MET A 77 1.94 10.39 -0.22
C MET A 77 2.27 10.19 1.26
N PHE A 78 3.47 9.68 1.56
CA PHE A 78 3.92 9.50 2.93
C PHE A 78 3.98 10.82 3.70
N ILE A 79 4.58 11.87 3.13
CA ILE A 79 4.73 13.18 3.79
C ILE A 79 3.37 13.79 4.12
N ARG A 80 2.39 13.67 3.22
CA ARG A 80 1.01 14.14 3.45
C ARG A 80 0.37 13.47 4.66
N LYS A 81 0.55 12.16 4.82
CA LYS A 81 0.02 11.41 5.97
C LYS A 81 0.82 11.68 7.24
N PHE A 82 2.14 11.67 7.15
CA PHE A 82 3.03 11.83 8.29
C PHE A 82 3.01 13.25 8.86
N ARG A 83 2.84 14.29 8.02
CA ARG A 83 2.84 15.71 8.40
C ARG A 83 4.06 16.10 9.27
N PRO A 84 5.28 15.98 8.73
CA PRO A 84 6.49 16.31 9.50
C PRO A 84 6.62 17.82 9.76
N GLN A 85 7.34 18.18 10.83
CA GLN A 85 7.79 19.56 11.07
C GLN A 85 8.85 19.99 10.04
N LYS A 86 9.74 19.08 9.64
CA LYS A 86 10.80 19.32 8.65
C LYS A 86 10.88 18.22 7.60
N VAL A 87 11.14 18.61 6.36
CA VAL A 87 11.53 17.69 5.28
C VAL A 87 12.92 18.09 4.81
N TRP A 88 13.85 17.14 4.86
CA TRP A 88 15.25 17.34 4.51
C TRP A 88 15.57 16.57 3.23
N ARG A 89 16.34 17.17 2.33
CA ARG A 89 16.95 16.48 1.18
C ARG A 89 18.43 16.30 1.40
N ARG A 90 18.91 15.08 1.21
CA ARG A 90 20.35 14.78 1.30
C ARG A 90 21.03 14.85 -0.06
N PRO A 91 22.25 15.40 -0.13
CA PRO A 91 23.11 15.17 -1.28
C PRO A 91 23.48 13.68 -1.35
N SER A 92 23.70 13.20 -2.57
CA SER A 92 24.20 11.85 -2.83
C SER A 92 25.60 11.68 -2.24
N ILE A 93 25.87 10.51 -1.66
CA ILE A 93 27.24 10.08 -1.33
C ILE A 93 27.84 9.14 -2.38
N GLY A 94 27.09 8.86 -3.46
CA GLY A 94 27.62 8.59 -4.79
C GLY A 94 28.29 7.25 -5.08
N GLN A 95 28.42 6.31 -4.14
CA GLN A 95 29.11 5.05 -4.41
C GLN A 95 28.19 3.83 -4.21
N PRO A 96 28.04 2.95 -5.22
CA PRO A 96 27.36 1.67 -5.05
C PRO A 96 27.96 0.88 -3.89
N VAL A 97 27.10 0.22 -3.12
CA VAL A 97 27.56 -0.60 -1.99
C VAL A 97 28.11 -1.93 -2.52
N GLU A 98 29.44 -2.07 -2.55
CA GLU A 98 30.12 -3.27 -3.06
C GLU A 98 29.78 -4.52 -2.23
N ASP A 99 29.93 -4.44 -0.91
CA ASP A 99 29.50 -5.51 0.02
C ASP A 99 28.22 -5.11 0.75
N PHE A 100 27.09 -5.31 0.07
CA PHE A 100 25.77 -5.03 0.63
C PHE A 100 25.49 -5.84 1.91
N LYS A 101 25.96 -7.08 2.01
CA LYS A 101 25.64 -7.95 3.16
C LYS A 101 26.33 -7.46 4.42
N THR A 102 27.61 -7.09 4.33
CA THR A 102 28.35 -6.55 5.47
C THR A 102 27.86 -5.16 5.83
N THR A 103 27.68 -4.29 4.83
CA THR A 103 27.20 -2.91 5.05
C THR A 103 25.83 -2.89 5.72
N SER A 104 24.88 -3.71 5.26
CA SER A 104 23.54 -3.78 5.86
C SER A 104 23.57 -4.27 7.32
N ARG A 105 24.41 -5.24 7.67
CA ARG A 105 24.59 -5.68 9.05
C ARG A 105 25.16 -4.56 9.93
N GLN A 106 26.14 -3.82 9.44
CA GLN A 106 26.68 -2.66 10.15
C GLN A 106 25.63 -1.57 10.33
N VAL A 107 24.81 -1.27 9.31
CA VAL A 107 23.69 -0.32 9.40
C VAL A 107 22.70 -0.74 10.48
N VAL A 108 22.31 -2.03 10.51
CA VAL A 108 21.42 -2.56 11.54
C VAL A 108 22.07 -2.47 12.92
N ALA A 109 23.33 -2.82 13.08
CA ALA A 109 24.03 -2.71 14.36
C ALA A 109 24.09 -1.25 14.87
N LYS A 110 24.46 -0.31 13.99
CA LYS A 110 24.55 1.12 14.31
C LYS A 110 23.22 1.73 14.72
N ALA A 111 22.12 1.31 14.09
CA ALA A 111 20.76 1.74 14.46
C ALA A 111 20.40 1.43 15.94
N TRP A 112 21.13 0.52 16.57
CA TRP A 112 21.01 0.11 17.96
C TRP A 112 22.27 0.40 18.78
N GLY A 113 23.08 1.39 18.37
CA GLY A 113 24.26 1.84 19.13
C GLY A 113 25.49 0.93 19.04
N GLY A 114 25.43 -0.16 18.26
CA GLY A 114 26.57 -1.04 18.02
C GLY A 114 27.45 -0.60 16.85
N THR A 115 28.51 -1.36 16.59
CA THR A 115 29.51 -1.02 15.54
C THR A 115 29.44 -1.92 14.31
N ALA A 116 29.23 -3.22 14.49
CA ALA A 116 29.29 -4.18 13.38
C ALA A 116 28.32 -5.36 13.48
N SER A 117 28.10 -5.92 14.67
CA SER A 117 27.25 -7.11 14.86
C SER A 117 25.87 -6.73 15.37
N PRO A 118 24.78 -6.94 14.59
CA PRO A 118 23.42 -6.79 15.10
C PRO A 118 23.15 -7.63 16.34
N ASN A 119 23.74 -8.83 16.43
CA ASN A 119 23.50 -9.72 17.56
C ASN A 119 24.04 -9.15 18.87
N ILE A 120 25.24 -8.56 18.83
CA ILE A 120 25.84 -7.89 19.99
C ILE A 120 25.02 -6.64 20.33
N ALA A 121 24.72 -5.80 19.33
CA ALA A 121 23.92 -4.59 19.53
C ALA A 121 22.55 -4.89 20.14
N PHE A 122 21.87 -5.96 19.70
CA PHE A 122 20.58 -6.36 20.28
C PHE A 122 20.73 -6.84 21.71
N ALA A 123 21.75 -7.66 22.01
CA ALA A 123 22.01 -8.13 23.37
C ALA A 123 22.33 -6.98 24.34
N ASP A 124 23.15 -6.01 23.92
CA ASP A 124 23.50 -4.82 24.71
C ASP A 124 22.29 -3.92 25.02
N ASN A 125 21.23 -4.01 24.20
CA ASN A 125 19.97 -3.28 24.38
C ASN A 125 18.86 -4.15 24.99
N GLU A 126 19.18 -5.36 25.48
CA GLU A 126 18.21 -6.34 26.00
C GLU A 126 17.06 -6.62 25.03
N LEU A 127 17.35 -6.55 23.73
CA LEU A 127 16.37 -6.69 22.67
C LEU A 127 16.31 -8.13 22.19
N GLU A 128 15.19 -8.79 22.47
CA GLU A 128 14.87 -10.11 21.95
C GLU A 128 14.20 -9.98 20.56
N PRO A 129 14.84 -10.46 19.47
CA PRO A 129 14.24 -10.41 18.14
C PRO A 129 13.05 -11.36 18.05
N ILE A 130 11.90 -10.83 17.65
CA ILE A 130 10.66 -11.61 17.41
C ILE A 130 10.37 -11.85 15.93
N GLY A 131 11.27 -11.39 15.06
CA GLY A 131 11.09 -11.43 13.61
C GLY A 131 12.38 -11.69 12.86
N LEU A 132 12.22 -12.42 11.76
CA LEU A 132 13.27 -12.72 10.79
C LEU A 132 12.95 -12.03 9.46
N VAL A 133 13.89 -11.24 8.96
CA VAL A 133 13.82 -10.62 7.64
C VAL A 133 14.76 -11.35 6.70
N ILE A 134 14.21 -11.85 5.59
CA ILE A 134 14.93 -12.61 4.56
C ILE A 134 14.94 -11.78 3.28
N THR A 135 16.11 -11.68 2.63
CA THR A 135 16.25 -10.99 1.35
C THR A 135 17.30 -11.64 0.46
N ASN A 136 17.29 -11.33 -0.83
CA ASN A 136 18.43 -11.56 -1.70
C ASN A 136 19.26 -10.27 -1.82
N LYS A 137 20.58 -10.38 -1.95
CA LYS A 137 21.48 -9.21 -2.01
C LYS A 137 21.35 -8.41 -3.31
N ASP A 138 20.85 -9.04 -4.38
CA ASP A 138 20.74 -8.44 -5.71
C ASP A 138 19.29 -8.00 -6.02
N ASP A 139 18.36 -8.23 -5.10
CA ASP A 139 16.96 -7.81 -5.25
C ASP A 139 16.78 -6.34 -4.83
N PRO A 140 16.01 -5.52 -5.57
CA PRO A 140 15.75 -4.13 -5.22
C PRO A 140 14.97 -3.94 -3.89
N ALA A 141 14.19 -4.92 -3.45
CA ALA A 141 13.42 -4.83 -2.21
C ALA A 141 14.27 -4.97 -0.94
N ARG A 142 15.57 -5.31 -1.07
CA ARG A 142 16.52 -5.45 0.05
C ARG A 142 16.63 -4.21 0.94
N VAL A 143 16.35 -3.02 0.42
CA VAL A 143 16.37 -1.78 1.22
C VAL A 143 15.29 -1.79 2.30
N ALA A 144 14.11 -2.36 2.03
CA ALA A 144 13.08 -2.59 3.03
C ALA A 144 13.54 -3.60 4.08
N ALA A 145 14.31 -4.62 3.65
CA ALA A 145 14.84 -5.62 4.56
C ALA A 145 15.70 -4.99 5.66
N VAL A 146 16.62 -4.09 5.24
CA VAL A 146 17.49 -3.36 6.16
C VAL A 146 16.69 -2.42 7.05
N ALA A 147 15.73 -1.68 6.49
CA ALA A 147 14.91 -0.74 7.24
C ALA A 147 14.04 -1.43 8.30
N LEU A 148 13.43 -2.58 7.99
CA LEU A 148 12.62 -3.36 8.93
C LEU A 148 13.49 -4.03 10.00
N ALA A 149 14.67 -4.54 9.63
CA ALA A 149 15.63 -5.10 10.57
C ALA A 149 16.16 -4.04 11.56
N ALA A 150 16.62 -2.90 11.05
CA ALA A 150 17.06 -1.77 11.87
C ALA A 150 15.89 -1.19 12.70
N GLY A 151 14.72 -1.04 12.08
CA GLY A 151 13.55 -0.39 12.67
C GLY A 151 12.91 -1.16 13.83
N ARG A 152 12.89 -2.50 13.76
CA ARG A 152 12.24 -3.36 14.77
C ARG A 152 13.19 -4.29 15.53
N GLY A 153 14.49 -4.26 15.23
CA GLY A 153 15.45 -5.19 15.82
C GLY A 153 15.23 -6.63 15.35
N GLN A 154 14.97 -6.82 14.06
CA GLN A 154 14.75 -8.16 13.49
C GLN A 154 16.06 -8.76 12.98
N ARG A 155 16.16 -10.09 13.00
CA ARG A 155 17.30 -10.80 12.40
C ARG A 155 17.28 -10.59 10.90
N LEU A 156 18.41 -10.22 10.30
CA LEU A 156 18.58 -10.10 8.85
C LEU A 156 19.33 -11.32 8.30
N ARG A 157 18.76 -11.98 7.28
CA ARG A 157 19.37 -13.12 6.60
C ARG A 157 19.30 -12.95 5.08
N PHE A 158 20.30 -13.51 4.40
CA PHE A 158 20.44 -13.45 2.95
C PHE A 158 20.33 -14.84 2.33
N VAL A 159 19.51 -14.96 1.29
CA VAL A 159 19.28 -16.20 0.53
C VAL A 159 19.45 -15.96 -0.96
N GLU A 160 19.44 -17.04 -1.73
CA GLU A 160 19.31 -17.05 -3.18
C GLU A 160 17.97 -16.46 -3.65
N LYS A 161 17.86 -16.12 -4.95
CA LYS A 161 16.60 -15.64 -5.52
C LYS A 161 15.57 -16.77 -5.56
N TRP A 162 14.32 -16.47 -5.25
CA TRP A 162 13.23 -17.46 -5.25
C TRP A 162 12.26 -17.34 -6.43
N GLY A 163 12.66 -16.64 -7.48
CA GLY A 163 11.91 -16.50 -8.73
C GLY A 163 11.02 -15.26 -8.78
N GLU A 164 10.21 -15.17 -9.83
CA GLU A 164 9.37 -14.00 -10.13
C GLU A 164 7.94 -14.14 -9.58
N GLU A 165 7.21 -13.03 -9.45
CA GLU A 165 5.87 -13.00 -8.85
C GLU A 165 4.75 -13.61 -9.73
N GLN A 166 5.12 -14.27 -10.83
CA GLN A 166 4.20 -14.83 -11.81
C GLN A 166 4.35 -16.34 -11.98
N VAL A 167 5.47 -16.91 -11.52
CA VAL A 167 5.82 -18.33 -11.72
C VAL A 167 5.41 -19.11 -10.48
N MET A 168 4.49 -20.05 -10.62
CA MET A 168 4.04 -20.89 -9.49
C MET A 168 5.17 -21.82 -9.05
N TRP A 169 5.39 -21.97 -7.74
CA TRP A 169 6.35 -22.94 -7.23
C TRP A 169 5.81 -24.36 -7.35
N SER A 170 6.68 -25.28 -7.78
CA SER A 170 6.43 -26.71 -7.71
C SER A 170 6.37 -27.19 -6.24
N GLU A 171 5.96 -28.44 -6.02
CA GLU A 171 5.97 -29.03 -4.69
C GLU A 171 7.40 -29.12 -4.12
N SER A 172 8.35 -29.58 -4.93
CA SER A 172 9.77 -29.65 -4.56
C SER A 172 10.33 -28.27 -4.19
N ASP A 173 10.04 -27.27 -5.03
CA ASP A 173 10.43 -25.87 -4.78
C ASP A 173 9.88 -25.35 -3.45
N SER A 174 8.64 -25.68 -3.15
CA SER A 174 7.95 -25.23 -1.94
C SER A 174 8.55 -25.87 -0.70
N THR A 175 8.76 -27.18 -0.71
CA THR A 175 9.39 -27.93 0.40
C THR A 175 10.80 -27.41 0.67
N GLN A 176 11.63 -27.24 -0.37
CA GLN A 176 13.00 -26.74 -0.21
C GLN A 176 13.03 -25.36 0.47
N ARG A 177 12.13 -24.47 0.09
CA ARG A 177 12.07 -23.10 0.65
C ARG A 177 11.50 -23.08 2.06
N MET A 178 10.51 -23.93 2.37
CA MET A 178 10.00 -24.11 3.73
C MET A 178 11.10 -24.60 4.68
N GLU A 179 11.84 -25.64 4.29
CA GLU A 179 12.98 -26.16 5.06
C GLU A 179 14.08 -25.12 5.23
N LYS A 180 14.37 -24.35 4.17
CA LYS A 180 15.35 -23.27 4.23
C LYS A 180 14.95 -22.20 5.25
N VAL A 181 13.69 -21.76 5.26
CA VAL A 181 13.20 -20.78 6.22
C VAL A 181 13.20 -21.33 7.64
N GLN A 182 12.75 -22.56 7.84
CA GLN A 182 12.77 -23.22 9.14
C GLN A 182 14.19 -23.32 9.69
N THR A 183 15.16 -23.72 8.86
CA THR A 183 16.59 -23.75 9.23
C THR A 183 17.09 -22.37 9.65
N LEU A 184 16.78 -21.33 8.87
CA LEU A 184 17.18 -19.96 9.19
C LEU A 184 16.59 -19.47 10.51
N VAL A 185 15.37 -19.88 10.86
CA VAL A 185 14.76 -19.57 12.16
C VAL A 185 15.47 -20.33 13.28
N GLN A 186 15.68 -21.64 13.13
CA GLN A 186 16.37 -22.47 14.13
C GLN A 186 17.79 -21.97 14.43
N GLU A 187 18.53 -21.53 13.41
CA GLU A 187 19.88 -20.96 13.55
C GLU A 187 19.94 -19.67 14.39
N THR A 188 18.81 -19.00 14.63
CA THR A 188 18.79 -17.76 15.44
C THR A 188 18.83 -18.02 16.93
N ASN A 189 18.34 -19.18 17.39
CA ASN A 189 18.05 -19.46 18.81
C ASN A 189 17.14 -18.43 19.50
N ASP A 190 16.39 -17.62 18.73
CA ASP A 190 15.40 -16.67 19.26
C ASP A 190 13.97 -17.23 19.14
N GLU A 191 13.04 -16.66 19.90
CA GLU A 191 11.59 -16.88 19.73
C GLU A 191 11.03 -16.12 18.51
N ILE A 192 11.50 -16.48 17.31
CA ILE A 192 11.02 -15.89 16.07
C ILE A 192 9.59 -16.35 15.79
N VAL A 193 8.67 -15.39 15.77
CA VAL A 193 7.25 -15.62 15.50
C VAL A 193 6.79 -14.99 14.18
N THR A 194 7.65 -14.21 13.53
CA THR A 194 7.34 -13.58 12.24
C THR A 194 8.47 -13.69 11.24
N ILE A 195 8.11 -13.76 9.96
CA ILE A 195 9.04 -13.77 8.83
C ILE A 195 8.63 -12.65 7.87
N THR A 196 9.56 -11.84 7.41
CA THR A 196 9.33 -10.92 6.30
C THR A 196 10.26 -11.27 5.15
N VAL A 197 9.69 -11.67 4.01
CA VAL A 197 10.45 -11.87 2.78
C VAL A 197 10.49 -10.55 2.00
N CYS A 198 11.67 -9.98 1.81
CA CYS A 198 11.89 -8.72 1.10
C CYS A 198 12.59 -8.96 -0.24
N MET A 199 11.90 -9.61 -1.18
CA MET A 199 12.37 -9.88 -2.53
C MET A 199 11.21 -10.35 -3.42
N SER A 200 11.42 -10.37 -4.73
CA SER A 200 10.48 -11.03 -5.65
C SER A 200 10.38 -12.53 -5.34
N MET A 201 9.15 -13.03 -5.30
CA MET A 201 8.84 -14.45 -5.17
C MET A 201 7.43 -14.77 -5.67
N SER A 202 7.13 -16.06 -5.89
CA SER A 202 5.80 -16.46 -6.31
C SER A 202 4.73 -16.18 -5.25
N PRO A 203 3.54 -15.67 -5.63
CA PRO A 203 2.40 -15.62 -4.73
C PRO A 203 1.74 -16.99 -4.49
N ARG A 204 2.08 -18.01 -5.28
CA ARG A 204 1.37 -19.30 -5.31
C ARG A 204 2.33 -20.48 -5.35
N ALA A 205 1.98 -21.52 -4.63
CA ALA A 205 2.80 -22.72 -4.48
C ALA A 205 1.94 -23.98 -4.51
N HIS A 206 2.53 -25.07 -4.98
CA HIS A 206 2.02 -26.42 -4.76
C HIS A 206 2.56 -26.98 -3.45
N TYR A 207 1.70 -27.60 -2.63
CA TYR A 207 2.08 -28.23 -1.38
C TYR A 207 1.35 -29.57 -1.22
N ALA A 208 2.11 -30.65 -1.00
CA ALA A 208 1.61 -32.02 -0.99
C ALA A 208 0.51 -32.24 0.07
N ARG A 209 0.66 -31.63 1.24
CA ARG A 209 -0.30 -31.77 2.35
C ARG A 209 -1.44 -30.76 2.31
N ALA A 210 -1.45 -29.84 1.35
CA ALA A 210 -2.59 -28.96 1.17
C ALA A 210 -3.80 -29.78 0.72
N LYS A 211 -4.95 -29.56 1.37
CA LYS A 211 -6.22 -30.18 0.93
C LYS A 211 -6.54 -29.81 -0.52
N GLU A 212 -6.22 -28.57 -0.90
CA GLU A 212 -6.36 -28.11 -2.28
C GLU A 212 -5.19 -27.23 -2.68
N ASN A 213 -4.75 -27.38 -3.92
CA ASN A 213 -3.72 -26.56 -4.54
C ASN A 213 -4.33 -25.58 -5.56
N PRO A 214 -3.61 -24.49 -5.91
CA PRO A 214 -2.43 -23.98 -5.22
C PRO A 214 -2.80 -23.31 -3.88
N VAL A 215 -1.81 -23.14 -3.02
CA VAL A 215 -1.90 -22.36 -1.78
C VAL A 215 -1.07 -21.08 -1.88
N ALA A 216 -1.25 -20.19 -0.92
CA ALA A 216 -0.51 -18.95 -0.82
C ALA A 216 0.88 -19.18 -0.21
N THR A 217 1.91 -18.68 -0.90
CA THR A 217 3.30 -18.81 -0.47
C THR A 217 3.56 -18.24 0.92
N THR A 218 2.97 -17.08 1.23
CA THR A 218 3.13 -16.46 2.55
C THR A 218 2.42 -17.23 3.68
N ASP A 219 1.49 -18.13 3.37
CA ASP A 219 0.93 -19.03 4.38
C ASP A 219 1.77 -20.29 4.57
N LEU A 220 2.62 -20.64 3.59
CA LEU A 220 3.52 -21.80 3.64
C LEU A 220 4.84 -21.52 4.36
N LEU A 221 5.49 -20.38 4.08
CA LEU A 221 6.87 -20.14 4.53
C LEU A 221 7.04 -20.08 6.05
N GLY A 222 5.95 -19.88 6.79
CA GLY A 222 5.94 -19.91 8.26
C GLY A 222 5.48 -21.24 8.86
N ARG A 223 5.47 -22.33 8.06
CA ARG A 223 5.07 -23.67 8.48
C ARG A 223 6.18 -24.69 8.25
N ASP A 224 6.21 -25.71 9.11
CA ASP A 224 7.07 -26.88 8.89
C ASP A 224 6.51 -27.77 7.76
N LYS A 225 7.25 -28.82 7.40
CA LYS A 225 6.84 -29.77 6.35
C LYS A 225 5.55 -30.51 6.72
N GLU A 226 5.21 -30.60 8.01
CA GLU A 226 3.97 -31.16 8.51
C GLU A 226 2.76 -30.25 8.35
N GLY A 227 2.99 -28.94 8.14
CA GLY A 227 1.97 -27.91 8.00
C GLY A 227 1.68 -27.15 9.29
N VAL A 228 2.42 -27.42 10.36
CA VAL A 228 2.31 -26.74 11.65
C VAL A 228 2.96 -25.36 11.53
N ARG A 229 2.23 -24.32 11.95
CA ARG A 229 2.72 -22.95 11.88
C ARG A 229 3.67 -22.68 13.04
N PHE A 230 4.87 -22.20 12.73
CA PHE A 230 5.83 -21.70 13.71
C PHE A 230 6.02 -20.18 13.61
N ALA A 231 5.64 -19.55 12.49
CA ALA A 231 5.70 -18.10 12.31
C ALA A 231 4.67 -17.60 11.30
N TRP A 232 4.38 -16.29 11.31
CA TRP A 232 3.57 -15.63 10.29
C TRP A 232 4.43 -14.88 9.28
N CYS A 233 4.19 -15.11 7.98
CA CYS A 233 4.97 -14.47 6.92
C CYS A 233 4.27 -13.23 6.36
N GLY A 234 5.01 -12.14 6.19
CA GLY A 234 4.69 -11.02 5.30
C GLY A 234 5.63 -10.98 4.10
N TRP A 235 5.26 -10.23 3.06
CA TRP A 235 6.01 -10.15 1.82
C TRP A 235 6.12 -8.71 1.29
N VAL A 236 7.34 -8.26 1.02
CA VAL A 236 7.64 -6.96 0.42
C VAL A 236 8.44 -7.18 -0.87
N PHE A 237 8.01 -6.57 -1.97
CA PHE A 237 8.67 -6.69 -3.28
C PHE A 237 8.58 -5.39 -4.09
N GLY A 238 9.22 -5.39 -5.27
CA GLY A 238 9.23 -4.27 -6.19
C GLY A 238 10.48 -3.40 -6.06
N SER A 239 10.41 -2.17 -6.57
CA SER A 239 11.55 -1.26 -6.61
C SER A 239 12.07 -0.86 -5.23
N GLN A 240 13.28 -0.31 -5.17
CA GLN A 240 13.84 0.31 -3.95
C GLN A 240 12.90 1.38 -3.38
N LYS A 241 12.31 2.21 -4.24
CA LYS A 241 11.39 3.29 -3.85
C LYS A 241 10.13 2.76 -3.18
N SER A 242 9.44 1.82 -3.84
CA SER A 242 8.19 1.24 -3.32
C SER A 242 8.39 0.39 -2.08
N SER A 243 9.50 -0.37 -2.00
CA SER A 243 9.80 -1.21 -0.84
C SER A 243 10.22 -0.39 0.38
N ALA A 244 11.07 0.62 0.22
CA ALA A 244 11.40 1.56 1.30
C ALA A 244 10.16 2.32 1.80
N TYR A 245 9.27 2.71 0.87
CA TYR A 245 7.96 3.27 1.21
C TYR A 245 7.13 2.31 2.08
N ILE A 246 7.03 1.03 1.73
CA ILE A 246 6.31 0.04 2.53
C ILE A 246 6.87 -0.06 3.95
N ALA A 247 8.19 -0.17 4.08
CA ALA A 247 8.86 -0.23 5.37
C ALA A 247 8.60 1.04 6.19
N ALA A 248 8.76 2.22 5.59
CA ALA A 248 8.50 3.50 6.26
C ALA A 248 7.04 3.62 6.72
N CYS A 249 6.08 3.23 5.88
CA CYS A 249 4.67 3.25 6.24
C CYS A 249 4.36 2.35 7.45
N SER A 250 4.91 1.14 7.46
CA SER A 250 4.74 0.21 8.60
C SER A 250 5.31 0.77 9.90
N LEU A 251 6.54 1.33 9.85
CA LEU A 251 7.30 1.76 11.02
C LEU A 251 6.80 3.06 11.66
N PHE A 252 6.23 3.98 10.87
CA PHE A 252 6.09 5.38 11.30
C PHE A 252 4.69 5.98 11.18
N LEU A 253 3.78 5.39 10.40
CA LEU A 253 2.47 6.01 10.20
C LEU A 253 1.47 5.62 11.30
N PRO A 254 0.72 6.61 11.83
CA PRO A 254 -0.44 6.33 12.66
C PRO A 254 -1.59 5.79 11.80
N ARG A 255 -2.50 5.03 12.43
CA ARG A 255 -3.65 4.39 11.76
C ARG A 255 -4.92 4.66 12.57
N THR A 256 -5.63 5.73 12.22
CA THR A 256 -6.79 6.22 12.98
C THR A 256 -8.02 6.45 12.11
N ASN A 257 -7.88 6.41 10.78
CA ASN A 257 -8.98 6.61 9.84
C ASN A 257 -9.24 5.30 9.09
N TYR A 258 -10.43 4.75 9.27
CA TYR A 258 -10.83 3.47 8.68
C TYR A 258 -11.91 3.71 7.64
N TRP A 259 -11.86 2.96 6.54
CA TRP A 259 -12.94 2.90 5.58
C TRP A 259 -13.43 1.46 5.42
N PHE A 260 -14.73 1.27 5.52
CA PHE A 260 -15.40 0.01 5.21
C PHE A 260 -16.27 0.14 3.97
N CYS A 261 -15.90 -0.53 2.88
CA CYS A 261 -16.70 -0.66 1.68
C CYS A 261 -17.32 -2.06 1.64
N ASN A 262 -18.64 -2.14 1.82
CA ASN A 262 -19.36 -3.41 1.81
C ASN A 262 -20.19 -3.58 0.53
N THR A 263 -19.81 -4.50 -0.36
CA THR A 263 -20.65 -4.81 -1.54
C THR A 263 -21.57 -6.01 -1.31
N TYR A 264 -21.53 -6.64 -0.13
CA TYR A 264 -22.28 -7.85 0.16
C TYR A 264 -23.66 -7.54 0.77
N PRO A 265 -24.69 -8.34 0.48
CA PRO A 265 -26.01 -8.16 1.08
C PRO A 265 -25.97 -8.47 2.59
N ASP A 266 -26.82 -7.78 3.36
CA ASP A 266 -26.98 -8.02 4.80
C ASP A 266 -27.90 -9.24 5.09
N SER A 267 -27.61 -10.38 4.47
CA SER A 267 -28.39 -11.61 4.66
C SER A 267 -27.55 -12.89 4.49
N GLY A 268 -28.05 -13.98 5.07
CA GLY A 268 -27.43 -15.31 4.98
C GLY A 268 -25.97 -15.34 5.44
N VAL A 269 -25.14 -16.10 4.71
CA VAL A 269 -23.71 -16.26 5.01
C VAL A 269 -22.87 -14.99 4.80
N TRP A 270 -23.42 -13.98 4.13
CA TRP A 270 -22.71 -12.74 3.79
C TRP A 270 -22.74 -11.72 4.93
N LYS A 271 -23.80 -11.75 5.74
CA LYS A 271 -24.00 -10.84 6.89
C LYS A 271 -22.81 -10.79 7.84
N GLN A 272 -22.19 -11.94 8.11
CA GLN A 272 -21.02 -12.01 9.01
C GLN A 272 -19.77 -11.30 8.46
N TYR A 273 -19.72 -11.01 7.16
CA TYR A 273 -18.63 -10.27 6.51
C TYR A 273 -18.93 -8.78 6.35
N GLY A 274 -20.08 -8.32 6.87
CA GLY A 274 -20.41 -6.91 6.97
C GLY A 274 -19.70 -6.23 8.15
N ILE A 275 -20.13 -4.99 8.41
CA ILE A 275 -19.48 -4.12 9.39
C ILE A 275 -19.90 -4.35 10.84
N GLY A 276 -20.98 -5.11 11.09
CA GLY A 276 -21.46 -5.38 12.45
C GLY A 276 -21.70 -4.09 13.25
N ASN A 277 -21.10 -4.00 14.43
CA ASN A 277 -21.22 -2.84 15.34
C ASN A 277 -19.96 -1.93 15.35
N LEU A 278 -19.09 -1.97 14.32
CA LEU A 278 -17.88 -1.14 14.32
C LEU A 278 -18.16 0.37 14.36
N GLU A 279 -19.28 0.83 13.80
CA GLU A 279 -19.70 2.23 13.86
C GLU A 279 -19.90 2.72 15.31
N GLU A 280 -20.27 1.82 16.22
CA GLU A 280 -20.41 2.14 17.65
C GLU A 280 -19.08 1.96 18.41
N VAL A 281 -18.27 0.95 18.03
CA VAL A 281 -17.08 0.54 18.78
C VAL A 281 -15.87 1.42 18.47
N LEU A 282 -15.60 1.71 17.19
CA LEU A 282 -14.36 2.38 16.77
C LEU A 282 -14.24 3.83 17.27
N PRO A 283 -15.31 4.66 17.27
CA PRO A 283 -15.22 6.02 17.80
C PRO A 283 -14.86 6.07 19.29
N LYS A 284 -15.23 5.05 20.08
CA LYS A 284 -14.85 4.92 21.50
C LYS A 284 -13.35 4.64 21.69
N LEU A 285 -12.62 4.40 20.60
CA LEU A 285 -11.18 4.10 20.56
C LEU A 285 -10.37 5.18 19.83
N ASP A 286 -10.96 6.35 19.61
CA ASP A 286 -10.40 7.45 18.81
C ASP A 286 -10.07 7.02 17.36
N ILE A 287 -10.86 6.08 16.82
CA ILE A 287 -10.77 5.62 15.43
C ILE A 287 -12.00 6.14 14.68
N THR A 288 -11.76 6.91 13.63
CA THR A 288 -12.80 7.38 12.72
C THR A 288 -13.13 6.28 11.72
N LEU A 289 -14.41 6.08 11.41
CA LEU A 289 -14.88 5.08 10.46
C LEU A 289 -15.78 5.74 9.41
N THR A 290 -15.41 5.58 8.14
CA THR A 290 -16.24 5.89 6.96
C THR A 290 -16.85 4.59 6.44
N THR A 291 -18.12 4.60 6.04
CA THR A 291 -18.80 3.42 5.48
C THR A 291 -19.43 3.72 4.13
N THR A 292 -19.38 2.74 3.22
CA THR A 292 -20.04 2.81 1.90
C THR A 292 -20.74 1.50 1.55
N ASP A 293 -21.87 1.62 0.84
CA ASP A 293 -22.69 0.49 0.37
C ASP A 293 -22.10 -0.27 -0.84
N GLY A 294 -20.92 0.14 -1.30
CA GLY A 294 -20.18 -0.56 -2.34
C GLY A 294 -20.86 -0.53 -3.70
N THR A 295 -21.78 0.40 -3.95
CA THR A 295 -22.27 0.74 -5.30
C THR A 295 -21.23 1.53 -6.10
N LEU A 296 -21.37 1.58 -7.43
CA LEU A 296 -20.50 2.40 -8.27
C LEU A 296 -20.60 3.89 -7.90
N GLU A 297 -21.82 4.36 -7.64
CA GLU A 297 -22.06 5.75 -7.24
C GLU A 297 -21.40 6.08 -5.89
N SER A 298 -21.51 5.20 -4.87
CA SER A 298 -20.85 5.42 -3.58
C SER A 298 -19.33 5.43 -3.69
N LEU A 299 -18.75 4.58 -4.54
CA LEU A 299 -17.32 4.58 -4.80
C LEU A 299 -16.87 5.89 -5.44
N TYR A 300 -17.62 6.42 -6.41
CA TYR A 300 -17.30 7.71 -7.01
C TYR A 300 -17.37 8.86 -6.02
N LYS A 301 -18.33 8.84 -5.08
CA LYS A 301 -18.44 9.86 -4.04
C LYS A 301 -17.25 9.83 -3.08
N VAL A 302 -16.83 8.64 -2.65
CA VAL A 302 -15.66 8.49 -1.75
C VAL A 302 -14.34 8.79 -2.45
N ASP A 303 -14.23 8.47 -3.73
CA ASP A 303 -13.02 8.70 -4.53
C ASP A 303 -12.96 10.11 -5.15
N ASN A 304 -13.93 10.98 -4.86
CA ASN A 304 -13.94 12.34 -5.39
C ASN A 304 -12.75 13.13 -4.80
N GLY A 305 -11.68 13.25 -5.59
CA GLY A 305 -10.40 13.81 -5.15
C GLY A 305 -9.50 12.82 -4.40
N GLY A 306 -9.83 11.53 -4.39
CA GLY A 306 -9.03 10.45 -3.81
C GLY A 306 -9.27 10.18 -2.32
N VAL A 307 -8.77 9.03 -1.86
CA VAL A 307 -9.02 8.44 -0.54
C VAL A 307 -7.86 8.71 0.43
N ASP A 308 -8.18 9.08 1.67
CA ASP A 308 -7.21 9.49 2.71
C ASP A 308 -7.17 8.52 3.92
N GLU A 309 -7.88 7.39 3.83
CA GLU A 309 -8.00 6.41 4.90
C GLU A 309 -6.77 5.52 5.09
N ASP A 310 -6.52 5.14 6.34
CA ASP A 310 -5.33 4.43 6.80
C ASP A 310 -5.48 2.93 6.70
N VAL A 311 -6.70 2.45 6.97
CA VAL A 311 -7.05 1.03 6.97
C VAL A 311 -8.37 0.87 6.23
N ILE A 312 -8.33 0.12 5.14
CA ILE A 312 -9.47 -0.13 4.27
C ILE A 312 -9.89 -1.59 4.42
N PHE A 313 -11.16 -1.80 4.74
CA PHE A 313 -11.83 -3.08 4.59
C PHE A 313 -12.71 -2.99 3.36
N PHE A 314 -12.45 -3.84 2.38
CA PHE A 314 -13.21 -3.85 1.13
C PHE A 314 -13.74 -5.27 0.91
N THR A 315 -15.04 -5.40 0.69
CA THR A 315 -15.66 -6.66 0.26
C THR A 315 -16.07 -6.58 -1.20
N SER A 316 -15.82 -7.61 -1.98
CA SER A 316 -16.31 -7.72 -3.36
C SER A 316 -16.27 -9.17 -3.84
N LYS A 317 -16.84 -9.42 -5.03
CA LYS A 317 -16.64 -10.69 -5.76
C LYS A 317 -15.89 -10.38 -7.05
N GLY A 318 -15.39 -11.42 -7.71
CA GLY A 318 -14.87 -11.28 -9.07
C GLY A 318 -13.59 -12.07 -9.31
N ASN A 319 -12.71 -11.48 -10.11
CA ASN A 319 -11.47 -12.09 -10.56
C ASN A 319 -10.36 -11.03 -10.58
N GLN A 320 -9.13 -11.43 -10.84
CA GLN A 320 -7.99 -10.52 -10.90
C GLN A 320 -8.19 -9.31 -11.85
N ASP A 321 -9.12 -9.36 -12.81
CA ASP A 321 -9.34 -8.35 -13.85
C ASP A 321 -10.72 -7.67 -13.81
N PHE A 322 -11.56 -7.96 -12.80
CA PHE A 322 -12.83 -7.25 -12.58
C PHE A 322 -13.34 -7.42 -11.15
N LEU A 323 -14.18 -6.49 -10.71
CA LEU A 323 -14.87 -6.54 -9.42
C LEU A 323 -16.37 -6.47 -9.62
N GLU A 324 -17.11 -7.19 -8.78
CA GLU A 324 -18.55 -7.07 -8.63
C GLU A 324 -18.85 -6.24 -7.38
N LEU A 325 -19.45 -5.09 -7.64
CA LEU A 325 -20.03 -4.16 -6.69
C LEU A 325 -21.46 -4.60 -6.35
N ALA A 326 -22.13 -3.84 -5.48
CA ALA A 326 -23.52 -4.10 -5.11
C ALA A 326 -24.48 -3.97 -6.30
N ASP A 327 -24.16 -3.10 -7.26
CA ASP A 327 -25.01 -2.69 -8.39
C ASP A 327 -24.45 -3.03 -9.77
N GLY A 328 -23.23 -3.56 -9.86
CA GLY A 328 -22.63 -3.81 -11.17
C GLY A 328 -21.21 -4.36 -11.14
N ARG A 329 -20.70 -4.64 -12.35
CA ARG A 329 -19.31 -5.10 -12.55
C ARG A 329 -18.45 -3.95 -13.08
N ILE A 330 -17.28 -3.76 -12.47
CA ILE A 330 -16.30 -2.74 -12.86
C ILE A 330 -14.91 -3.33 -13.14
N ALA A 331 -14.10 -2.56 -13.86
CA ALA A 331 -12.67 -2.85 -14.04
C ALA A 331 -11.82 -2.35 -12.84
N PRO A 332 -10.63 -2.93 -12.61
CA PRO A 332 -9.68 -2.48 -11.59
C PRO A 332 -9.31 -1.00 -11.67
N THR A 333 -9.32 -0.41 -12.86
CA THR A 333 -9.01 1.02 -13.06
C THR A 333 -10.03 1.96 -12.43
N TRP A 334 -11.20 1.45 -12.05
CA TRP A 334 -12.27 2.16 -11.34
C TRP A 334 -12.21 2.01 -9.81
N LEU A 335 -11.22 1.28 -9.29
CA LEU A 335 -10.91 1.39 -7.86
C LEU A 335 -10.58 2.86 -7.50
N PRO A 336 -10.54 3.23 -6.22
CA PRO A 336 -10.15 4.58 -5.82
C PRO A 336 -8.65 4.90 -5.99
N VAL A 337 -8.32 6.16 -6.24
CA VAL A 337 -6.96 6.69 -6.14
C VAL A 337 -6.69 7.10 -4.70
N LEU A 338 -5.55 6.66 -4.16
CA LEU A 338 -5.17 7.03 -2.80
C LEU A 338 -4.34 8.31 -2.78
N ASN A 339 -4.66 9.19 -1.84
CA ASN A 339 -3.90 10.40 -1.52
C ASN A 339 -2.83 10.17 -0.46
N THR A 340 -3.08 9.21 0.42
CA THR A 340 -2.20 8.77 1.50
C THR A 340 -2.00 7.26 1.48
N PRO A 341 -0.97 6.74 2.16
CA PRO A 341 -0.74 5.30 2.29
C PRO A 341 -1.88 4.60 3.02
N ALA A 342 -2.28 3.41 2.57
CA ALA A 342 -3.31 2.60 3.21
C ALA A 342 -2.89 1.14 3.44
N ALA A 343 -3.38 0.55 4.53
CA ALA A 343 -3.46 -0.90 4.71
C ALA A 343 -4.80 -1.41 4.16
N LEU A 344 -4.82 -2.58 3.55
CA LEU A 344 -6.00 -3.13 2.88
C LEU A 344 -6.29 -4.56 3.33
N TYR A 345 -7.50 -4.79 3.82
CA TYR A 345 -8.10 -6.10 3.96
C TYR A 345 -9.12 -6.29 2.84
N PHE A 346 -8.79 -7.11 1.84
CA PHE A 346 -9.64 -7.29 0.66
C PHE A 346 -10.24 -8.70 0.58
N LEU A 347 -11.52 -8.80 0.90
CA LEU A 347 -12.35 -9.96 0.57
C LEU A 347 -12.65 -9.94 -0.93
N HIS A 348 -11.80 -10.60 -1.72
CA HIS A 348 -11.96 -10.73 -3.17
C HIS A 348 -11.16 -11.93 -3.71
N SER A 349 -11.79 -12.75 -4.56
CA SER A 349 -11.14 -13.92 -5.17
C SER A 349 -10.06 -13.53 -6.19
N TRP A 350 -8.91 -14.22 -6.18
CA TRP A 350 -7.77 -13.95 -7.08
C TRP A 350 -7.17 -12.52 -7.02
N SER A 351 -7.48 -11.72 -6.00
CA SER A 351 -7.02 -10.33 -5.89
C SER A 351 -5.49 -10.21 -5.91
N LEU A 352 -4.79 -11.18 -5.33
CA LEU A 352 -3.32 -11.30 -5.27
C LEU A 352 -2.78 -12.45 -6.15
N LYS A 353 -3.49 -12.81 -7.23
CA LYS A 353 -3.01 -13.83 -8.18
C LYS A 353 -1.74 -13.38 -8.92
N LYS A 354 -1.65 -12.09 -9.25
CA LYS A 354 -0.57 -11.44 -10.01
C LYS A 354 -0.25 -10.05 -9.45
N PRO A 355 0.25 -9.94 -8.21
CA PRO A 355 0.34 -8.67 -7.50
C PRO A 355 1.31 -7.66 -8.13
N SER A 356 2.32 -8.10 -8.87
CA SER A 356 3.21 -7.20 -9.64
C SER A 356 2.58 -6.64 -10.91
N ASN A 357 1.50 -7.25 -11.41
CA ASN A 357 0.82 -6.77 -12.61
C ASN A 357 -0.18 -5.66 -12.25
N ARG A 358 0.23 -4.42 -12.52
CA ARG A 358 -0.50 -3.21 -12.17
C ARG A 358 -1.92 -3.15 -12.73
N VAL A 359 -2.25 -3.85 -13.82
CA VAL A 359 -3.62 -3.81 -14.36
C VAL A 359 -4.61 -4.67 -13.58
N THR A 360 -4.12 -5.60 -12.77
CA THR A 360 -5.01 -6.44 -11.94
C THR A 360 -5.60 -5.67 -10.76
N VAL A 361 -6.64 -6.24 -10.14
CA VAL A 361 -7.27 -5.73 -8.91
C VAL A 361 -6.23 -5.45 -7.83
N GLY A 362 -5.43 -6.46 -7.44
CA GLY A 362 -4.43 -6.25 -6.40
C GLY A 362 -3.25 -5.40 -6.84
N GLY A 363 -2.79 -5.55 -8.09
CA GLY A 363 -1.71 -4.72 -8.60
C GLY A 363 -2.09 -3.24 -8.72
N THR A 364 -3.37 -2.92 -8.94
CA THR A 364 -3.86 -1.53 -8.96
C THR A 364 -3.82 -0.92 -7.56
N TRP A 365 -4.28 -1.64 -6.53
CA TRP A 365 -4.18 -1.19 -5.14
C TRP A 365 -2.73 -0.95 -4.70
N LEU A 366 -1.83 -1.90 -5.00
CA LEU A 366 -0.41 -1.79 -4.67
C LEU A 366 0.27 -0.63 -5.41
N ASP A 367 0.00 -0.48 -6.72
CA ASP A 367 0.53 0.65 -7.50
C ASP A 367 0.06 1.98 -6.91
N ARG A 368 -1.17 2.04 -6.39
CA ARG A 368 -1.76 3.23 -5.79
C ARG A 368 -1.34 3.49 -4.34
N GLY A 369 -0.41 2.72 -3.78
CA GLY A 369 0.21 3.03 -2.49
C GLY A 369 -0.34 2.24 -1.29
N VAL A 370 -1.10 1.16 -1.53
CA VAL A 370 -1.35 0.17 -0.47
C VAL A 370 -0.02 -0.46 -0.05
N TYR A 371 0.26 -0.46 1.26
CA TYR A 371 1.56 -0.92 1.79
C TYR A 371 1.47 -2.15 2.69
N ALA A 372 0.26 -2.49 3.15
CA ALA A 372 -0.04 -3.75 3.82
C ALA A 372 -1.32 -4.31 3.21
N TYR A 373 -1.34 -5.56 2.77
CA TYR A 373 -2.46 -6.10 2.00
C TYR A 373 -2.68 -7.58 2.31
N VAL A 374 -3.88 -7.90 2.82
CA VAL A 374 -4.43 -9.25 2.87
C VAL A 374 -5.40 -9.47 1.72
N GLY A 375 -5.14 -10.50 0.91
CA GLY A 375 -5.98 -10.84 -0.23
C GLY A 375 -5.75 -12.27 -0.71
N SER A 376 -6.55 -12.75 -1.68
CA SER A 376 -6.47 -14.14 -2.13
C SER A 376 -5.63 -14.29 -3.39
N SER A 377 -4.74 -15.28 -3.42
CA SER A 377 -3.97 -15.62 -4.64
C SER A 377 -4.72 -16.57 -5.58
N HIS A 378 -5.75 -17.25 -5.08
CA HIS A 378 -6.62 -18.15 -5.85
C HIS A 378 -8.10 -17.94 -5.48
N GLU A 379 -9.03 -18.79 -5.92
CA GLU A 379 -10.40 -18.87 -5.38
C GLU A 379 -10.37 -19.39 -3.94
N PRO A 380 -10.63 -18.58 -2.91
CA PRO A 380 -10.44 -19.01 -1.54
C PRO A 380 -11.66 -19.68 -0.91
N VAL A 381 -12.86 -19.56 -1.50
CA VAL A 381 -14.17 -19.61 -0.80
C VAL A 381 -14.31 -18.52 0.27
N LEU A 382 -15.56 -18.09 0.54
CA LEU A 382 -15.83 -16.98 1.43
C LEU A 382 -15.32 -17.23 2.87
N GLN A 383 -15.56 -18.43 3.39
CA GLN A 383 -15.23 -18.84 4.76
C GLN A 383 -13.73 -18.90 5.05
N ALA A 384 -12.89 -18.83 4.03
CA ALA A 384 -11.45 -18.76 4.21
C ALA A 384 -10.97 -17.41 4.76
N PHE A 385 -11.75 -16.35 4.57
CA PHE A 385 -11.45 -15.05 5.14
C PHE A 385 -11.92 -14.97 6.59
N VAL A 386 -11.09 -14.41 7.46
CA VAL A 386 -11.52 -14.03 8.81
C VAL A 386 -12.52 -12.86 8.71
N PRO A 387 -13.72 -12.94 9.29
CA PRO A 387 -14.69 -11.84 9.27
C PRO A 387 -14.06 -10.48 9.67
N PRO A 388 -14.37 -9.36 8.98
CA PRO A 388 -13.76 -8.06 9.26
C PRO A 388 -13.89 -7.61 10.73
N MET A 389 -15.06 -7.85 11.34
CA MET A 389 -15.30 -7.65 12.77
C MET A 389 -14.26 -8.34 13.65
N GLU A 390 -13.94 -9.59 13.33
CA GLU A 390 -12.97 -10.40 14.07
C GLU A 390 -11.54 -9.92 13.83
N VAL A 391 -11.20 -9.51 12.60
CA VAL A 391 -9.91 -8.88 12.31
C VAL A 391 -9.74 -7.60 13.14
N VAL A 392 -10.76 -6.74 13.18
CA VAL A 392 -10.72 -5.51 13.98
C VAL A 392 -10.59 -5.83 15.47
N ARG A 393 -11.41 -6.74 16.00
CA ARG A 393 -11.33 -7.19 17.40
C ARG A 393 -9.92 -7.66 17.76
N ARG A 394 -9.29 -8.47 16.91
CA ARG A 394 -7.91 -8.96 17.08
C ARG A 394 -6.89 -7.81 17.09
N THR A 395 -6.99 -6.87 16.15
CA THR A 395 -6.09 -5.71 16.11
C THR A 395 -6.24 -4.81 17.33
N MET A 396 -7.46 -4.63 17.86
CA MET A 396 -7.69 -3.90 19.11
C MET A 396 -7.09 -4.62 20.33
N ASN A 397 -6.82 -5.92 20.22
CA ASN A 397 -6.07 -6.73 21.20
C ASN A 397 -4.58 -6.87 20.82
N PHE A 398 -4.04 -5.89 20.10
CA PHE A 398 -2.64 -5.79 19.67
C PHE A 398 -2.17 -6.82 18.66
N VAL A 399 -3.00 -7.76 18.20
CA VAL A 399 -2.58 -8.70 17.15
C VAL A 399 -2.22 -7.90 15.88
N PRO A 400 -1.01 -8.04 15.33
CA PRO A 400 -0.62 -7.32 14.11
C PRO A 400 -1.57 -7.57 12.95
N PHE A 401 -1.79 -6.57 12.10
CA PHE A 401 -2.85 -6.54 11.08
C PHE A 401 -2.85 -7.77 10.14
N LEU A 402 -1.68 -8.12 9.60
CA LEU A 402 -1.55 -9.26 8.69
C LEU A 402 -1.81 -10.60 9.41
N ILE A 403 -1.44 -10.69 10.69
CA ILE A 403 -1.63 -11.87 11.53
C ILE A 403 -3.09 -12.01 11.97
N ALA A 404 -3.72 -10.90 12.35
CA ALA A 404 -5.12 -10.83 12.75
C ALA A 404 -6.07 -11.39 11.68
N SER A 405 -5.65 -11.30 10.43
CA SER A 405 -6.37 -11.78 9.25
C SER A 405 -6.19 -13.27 8.92
N ARG A 406 -5.47 -14.04 9.74
CA ARG A 406 -5.27 -15.48 9.57
C ARG A 406 -6.15 -16.27 10.53
N TRP A 407 -6.67 -17.41 10.09
CA TRP A 407 -7.23 -18.39 11.01
C TRP A 407 -6.10 -19.01 11.85
N PHE A 408 -6.33 -19.14 13.16
CA PHE A 408 -5.42 -19.80 14.10
C PHE A 408 -5.73 -21.29 14.22
N ALA A 409 -4.78 -22.07 14.72
CA ALA A 409 -4.90 -23.52 14.87
C ALA A 409 -6.22 -23.93 15.56
N GLY A 410 -6.92 -24.92 14.99
CA GLY A 410 -8.18 -25.40 15.56
C GLY A 410 -9.40 -24.52 15.27
N GLN A 411 -9.26 -23.37 14.60
CA GLN A 411 -10.39 -22.51 14.18
C GLN A 411 -11.08 -22.97 12.87
N GLY A 412 -10.87 -24.22 12.46
CA GLY A 412 -11.50 -24.84 11.29
C GLY A 412 -10.53 -25.14 10.16
N ILE A 413 -11.05 -25.66 9.04
CA ILE A 413 -10.22 -26.21 7.95
C ILE A 413 -9.28 -25.19 7.30
N HIS A 414 -9.60 -23.90 7.39
CA HIS A 414 -8.84 -22.80 6.81
C HIS A 414 -7.70 -22.30 7.72
N SER A 415 -7.50 -22.92 8.90
CA SER A 415 -6.30 -22.71 9.72
C SER A 415 -5.07 -23.42 9.16
N ASN A 416 -5.27 -24.44 8.32
CA ASN A 416 -4.22 -25.10 7.54
C ASN A 416 -3.77 -24.21 6.37
N SER A 417 -2.69 -24.61 5.68
CA SER A 417 -2.18 -23.91 4.50
C SER A 417 -3.29 -23.63 3.48
N TRP A 418 -3.56 -22.36 3.20
CA TRP A 418 -4.65 -21.93 2.33
C TRP A 418 -4.25 -20.81 1.38
N ARG A 419 -5.23 -20.18 0.72
CA ARG A 419 -5.08 -19.35 -0.48
C ARG A 419 -4.92 -17.84 -0.21
N LEU A 420 -4.78 -17.42 1.05
CA LEU A 420 -4.63 -16.00 1.40
C LEU A 420 -3.15 -15.60 1.47
N ASN A 421 -2.79 -14.52 0.79
CA ASN A 421 -1.48 -13.90 0.89
C ASN A 421 -1.49 -12.65 1.77
N THR A 422 -0.34 -12.36 2.36
CA THR A 422 -0.07 -11.20 3.21
C THR A 422 1.13 -10.42 2.66
N ILE A 423 0.89 -9.23 2.12
CA ILE A 423 1.92 -8.28 1.65
C ILE A 423 2.15 -7.22 2.73
N GLY A 424 3.40 -6.83 2.93
CA GLY A 424 3.83 -5.87 3.94
C GLY A 424 4.54 -6.54 5.12
N ASP A 425 4.68 -5.76 6.18
CA ASP A 425 5.36 -6.15 7.42
C ASP A 425 4.37 -6.86 8.38
N PRO A 426 4.62 -8.13 8.77
CA PRO A 426 3.74 -8.89 9.65
C PRO A 426 3.70 -8.35 11.08
N LEU A 427 4.63 -7.46 11.47
CA LEU A 427 4.65 -6.79 12.78
C LEU A 427 3.95 -5.43 12.76
N MET A 428 3.26 -5.08 11.67
CA MET A 428 2.46 -3.85 11.61
C MET A 428 1.26 -3.93 12.54
N VAL A 429 1.25 -3.11 13.59
CA VAL A 429 0.14 -3.00 14.53
C VAL A 429 -0.87 -1.93 14.09
N CYS A 430 -2.14 -2.29 14.21
CA CYS A 430 -3.28 -1.39 14.17
C CYS A 430 -3.91 -1.39 15.57
N GLY A 431 -4.51 -0.29 16.01
CA GLY A 431 -5.10 -0.22 17.35
C GLY A 431 -5.32 1.22 17.80
N PRO A 432 -5.88 1.42 19.01
CA PRO A 432 -6.22 2.74 19.52
C PRO A 432 -5.02 3.68 19.52
N GLY A 433 -5.18 4.86 18.94
CA GLY A 433 -4.10 5.83 18.72
C GLY A 433 -3.24 6.11 19.96
N PRO A 434 -3.82 6.35 21.15
CA PRO A 434 -3.03 6.58 22.37
C PRO A 434 -2.08 5.43 22.74
N THR A 435 -2.39 4.21 22.29
CA THR A 435 -1.60 3.02 22.61
C THR A 435 -0.65 2.62 21.49
N THR A 436 -0.97 2.87 20.23
CA THR A 436 -0.16 2.43 19.08
C THR A 436 0.68 3.55 18.46
N ASN A 437 0.32 4.82 18.68
CA ASN A 437 1.06 5.95 18.14
C ASN A 437 2.29 6.27 18.99
N ARG A 438 3.43 6.41 18.33
CA ARG A 438 4.69 6.81 18.96
C ARG A 438 4.65 8.28 19.35
N ARG A 439 5.22 8.60 20.52
CA ARG A 439 5.48 9.98 20.91
C ARG A 439 6.42 10.64 19.90
N ARG A 440 6.02 11.80 19.39
CA ARG A 440 6.88 12.62 18.53
C ARG A 440 7.77 13.54 19.36
N VAL A 441 8.99 13.74 18.89
CA VAL A 441 9.95 14.74 19.40
C VAL A 441 10.30 15.72 18.29
N ASP A 442 10.81 16.89 18.65
CA ASP A 442 11.11 17.95 17.70
C ASP A 442 12.13 17.51 16.63
N ALA A 443 12.00 18.11 15.45
CA ALA A 443 12.95 17.88 14.36
C ALA A 443 14.38 18.30 14.76
N ILE A 444 15.36 17.54 14.28
CA ILE A 444 16.77 17.78 14.55
C ILE A 444 17.37 18.60 13.39
N GLY A 445 18.20 19.59 13.73
CA GLY A 445 18.91 20.40 12.73
C GLY A 445 19.89 19.57 11.90
N ARG A 446 19.97 19.85 10.59
CA ARG A 446 20.79 19.10 9.65
C ARG A 446 21.57 20.04 8.71
N PRO A 447 22.77 20.48 9.10
CA PRO A 447 23.52 21.49 8.35
C PRO A 447 23.93 21.02 6.95
N ASN A 448 24.14 19.72 6.75
CA ASN A 448 24.55 19.14 5.47
C ASN A 448 23.36 18.68 4.61
N CYS A 449 22.15 19.17 4.89
CA CYS A 449 20.92 18.83 4.17
C CYS A 449 20.19 20.09 3.74
N THR A 450 19.48 20.00 2.63
CA THR A 450 18.60 21.09 2.17
C THR A 450 17.26 21.00 2.89
N ASP A 451 16.86 22.08 3.57
CA ASP A 451 15.49 22.23 4.08
C ASP A 451 14.54 22.49 2.90
N VAL A 452 13.65 21.54 2.61
CA VAL A 452 12.71 21.65 1.48
C VAL A 452 11.78 22.86 1.64
N VAL A 453 11.48 23.31 2.86
CA VAL A 453 10.69 24.53 3.08
C VAL A 453 11.47 25.77 2.68
N ALA A 454 12.77 25.83 2.98
CA ALA A 454 13.64 26.93 2.57
C ALA A 454 13.83 26.93 1.04
N GLU A 455 14.05 25.76 0.45
CA GLU A 455 14.13 25.56 -1.00
C GLU A 455 12.83 26.04 -1.68
N ALA A 456 11.66 25.64 -1.16
CA ALA A 456 10.38 26.07 -1.69
C ALA A 456 10.22 27.60 -1.66
N LYS A 457 10.65 28.27 -0.58
CA LYS A 457 10.60 29.75 -0.50
C LYS A 457 11.46 30.42 -1.58
N LEU A 458 12.65 29.88 -1.85
CA LEU A 458 13.53 30.39 -2.90
C LEU A 458 12.88 30.28 -4.28
N PHE A 459 12.32 29.11 -4.62
CA PHE A 459 11.66 28.92 -5.91
C PHE A 459 10.33 29.68 -6.04
N LEU A 460 9.63 29.94 -4.93
CA LEU A 460 8.49 30.85 -4.91
C LEU A 460 8.88 32.28 -5.29
N MET A 461 10.02 32.78 -4.77
CA MET A 461 10.55 34.10 -5.14
C MET A 461 10.99 34.12 -6.61
N GLN A 462 11.70 33.09 -7.07
CA GLN A 462 12.12 32.97 -8.47
C GLN A 462 10.93 32.95 -9.44
N ALA A 463 9.85 32.22 -9.13
CA ALA A 463 8.64 32.21 -9.95
C ALA A 463 7.95 33.58 -10.00
N LYS A 464 8.07 34.38 -8.94
CA LYS A 464 7.54 35.75 -8.89
C LYS A 464 8.35 36.70 -9.75
N GLU A 465 9.68 36.66 -9.64
CA GLU A 465 10.64 37.57 -10.30
C GLU A 465 10.82 37.24 -11.78
N ASN A 466 11.00 35.95 -12.09
CA ASN A 466 11.24 35.43 -13.44
C ASN A 466 10.16 34.38 -13.78
N PRO A 467 8.93 34.82 -14.07
CA PRO A 467 7.81 33.91 -14.34
C PRO A 467 8.04 33.13 -15.63
N SER A 468 8.00 31.80 -15.53
CA SER A 468 8.11 30.87 -16.65
C SER A 468 7.42 29.56 -16.28
N ASP A 469 7.14 28.70 -17.27
CA ASP A 469 6.60 27.37 -17.01
C ASP A 469 7.51 26.58 -16.04
N ALA A 470 8.83 26.63 -16.25
CA ALA A 470 9.79 25.91 -15.42
C ALA A 470 9.88 26.44 -13.98
N SER A 471 9.89 27.77 -13.79
CA SER A 471 9.99 28.36 -12.45
C SER A 471 8.75 28.09 -11.60
N PHE A 472 7.54 28.19 -12.20
CA PHE A 472 6.30 27.79 -11.52
C PHE A 472 6.23 26.28 -11.28
N ALA A 473 6.61 25.45 -12.26
CA ALA A 473 6.61 24.00 -12.10
C ALA A 473 7.46 23.54 -10.92
N LYS A 474 8.66 24.12 -10.75
CA LYS A 474 9.55 23.76 -9.64
C LYS A 474 9.00 24.22 -8.29
N ALA A 475 8.46 25.44 -8.22
CA ALA A 475 7.80 25.93 -7.01
C ALA A 475 6.61 25.03 -6.62
N ILE A 476 5.78 24.65 -7.59
CA ILE A 476 4.62 23.76 -7.37
C ILE A 476 5.07 22.38 -6.91
N GLU A 477 6.10 21.79 -7.53
CA GLU A 477 6.64 20.47 -7.15
C GLU A 477 7.02 20.43 -5.66
N LEU A 478 7.79 21.43 -5.20
CA LEU A 478 8.25 21.52 -3.81
C LEU A 478 7.11 21.76 -2.82
N VAL A 479 6.19 22.66 -3.16
CA VAL A 479 5.03 22.97 -2.31
C VAL A 479 4.05 21.79 -2.25
N SER A 480 3.88 21.06 -3.35
CA SER A 480 3.07 19.84 -3.46
C SER A 480 3.67 18.71 -2.61
N LEU A 481 4.98 18.52 -2.66
CA LEU A 481 5.72 17.57 -1.81
C LEU A 481 5.48 17.83 -0.31
N LEU A 482 5.40 19.10 0.10
CA LEU A 482 5.10 19.53 1.47
C LEU A 482 3.60 19.42 1.84
N GLY A 483 2.75 18.92 0.93
CA GLY A 483 1.30 18.77 1.16
C GLY A 483 0.53 20.09 1.23
N ARG A 484 1.11 21.21 0.77
CA ARG A 484 0.50 22.55 0.87
C ARG A 484 -0.40 22.85 -0.32
N ASN A 485 -1.46 22.06 -0.46
CA ASN A 485 -2.35 22.08 -1.64
C ASN A 485 -2.91 23.48 -1.97
N LYS A 486 -3.30 24.28 -0.96
CA LYS A 486 -3.83 25.64 -1.17
C LYS A 486 -2.83 26.55 -1.91
N ILE A 487 -1.55 26.47 -1.57
CA ILE A 487 -0.51 27.29 -2.21
C ILE A 487 -0.24 26.81 -3.64
N VAL A 488 -0.26 25.50 -3.88
CA VAL A 488 -0.14 24.94 -5.25
C VAL A 488 -1.25 25.47 -6.16
N ILE A 489 -2.49 25.49 -5.68
CA ILE A 489 -3.64 26.01 -6.47
C ILE A 489 -3.44 27.50 -6.77
N GLN A 490 -3.00 28.29 -5.78
CA GLN A 490 -2.67 29.70 -6.00
C GLN A 490 -1.55 29.89 -7.03
N LEU A 491 -0.50 29.07 -6.99
CA LEU A 491 0.58 29.10 -7.98
C LEU A 491 0.11 28.72 -9.37
N TRP A 492 -0.75 27.70 -9.49
CA TRP A 492 -1.38 27.33 -10.74
C TRP A 492 -2.17 28.52 -11.34
N HIS A 493 -3.03 29.16 -10.55
CA HIS A 493 -3.77 30.33 -11.02
C HIS A 493 -2.87 31.52 -11.35
N ALA A 494 -1.79 31.73 -10.59
CA ALA A 494 -0.83 32.80 -10.86
C ALA A 494 -0.05 32.57 -12.17
N ALA A 495 0.40 31.34 -12.43
CA ALA A 495 1.06 30.98 -13.69
C ALA A 495 0.13 31.22 -14.89
N ASN A 496 -1.14 30.83 -14.74
CA ASN A 496 -2.18 31.00 -15.75
C ASN A 496 -2.53 32.47 -15.99
N GLY A 497 -2.73 33.26 -14.93
CA GLY A 497 -3.02 34.70 -15.05
C GLY A 497 -1.86 35.49 -15.67
N ARG A 498 -0.63 34.96 -15.63
CA ARG A 498 0.54 35.52 -16.31
C ARG A 498 0.77 34.96 -17.71
N GLY A 499 -0.04 34.00 -18.18
CA GLY A 499 0.12 33.35 -19.48
C GLY A 499 1.37 32.48 -19.63
N VAL A 500 1.98 32.04 -18.51
CA VAL A 500 3.24 31.26 -18.53
C VAL A 500 3.06 29.79 -18.18
N ALA A 501 1.86 29.37 -17.77
CA ALA A 501 1.59 27.97 -17.46
C ALA A 501 1.68 27.10 -18.72
N GLY A 502 2.58 26.12 -18.68
CA GLY A 502 2.74 25.13 -19.74
C GLY A 502 2.71 23.71 -19.17
N LYS A 503 3.34 22.79 -19.91
CA LYS A 503 3.32 21.35 -19.60
C LYS A 503 3.97 21.01 -18.27
N LEU A 504 5.02 21.73 -17.86
CA LEU A 504 5.73 21.44 -16.61
C LEU A 504 4.87 21.85 -15.42
N THR A 505 4.29 23.05 -15.46
CA THR A 505 3.40 23.57 -14.41
C THR A 505 2.18 22.67 -14.29
N ALA A 506 1.56 22.30 -15.42
CA ALA A 506 0.41 21.40 -15.46
C ALA A 506 0.72 20.06 -14.79
N LYS A 507 1.84 19.42 -15.18
CA LYS A 507 2.25 18.13 -14.61
C LYS A 507 2.47 18.22 -13.10
N SER A 508 3.15 19.26 -12.61
CA SER A 508 3.40 19.44 -11.18
C SER A 508 2.12 19.75 -10.38
N ALA A 509 1.14 20.42 -10.97
CA ALA A 509 -0.11 20.81 -10.30
C ALA A 509 -1.18 19.70 -10.31
N LEU A 510 -1.17 18.83 -11.32
CA LEU A 510 -2.27 17.93 -11.67
C LEU A 510 -2.87 17.16 -10.49
N ALA A 511 -2.03 16.44 -9.74
CA ALA A 511 -2.49 15.63 -8.61
C ALA A 511 -3.08 16.49 -7.48
N THR A 512 -2.61 17.73 -7.32
CA THR A 512 -3.20 18.66 -6.34
C THR A 512 -4.55 19.19 -6.79
N LEU A 513 -4.69 19.50 -8.08
CA LEU A 513 -5.96 19.93 -8.66
C LEU A 513 -7.02 18.82 -8.56
N PHE A 514 -6.61 17.57 -8.79
CA PHE A 514 -7.45 16.38 -8.57
C PHE A 514 -7.96 16.32 -7.13
N ARG A 515 -7.06 16.36 -6.14
CA ARG A 515 -7.40 16.32 -4.71
C ARG A 515 -8.29 17.46 -4.24
N ALA A 516 -8.08 18.63 -4.81
CA ALA A 516 -8.89 19.80 -4.49
C ALA A 516 -10.23 19.82 -5.23
N GLN A 517 -10.51 18.80 -6.07
CA GLN A 517 -11.68 18.72 -6.93
C GLN A 517 -11.85 19.97 -7.80
N ALA A 518 -10.73 20.59 -8.21
CA ALA A 518 -10.72 21.80 -9.01
C ALA A 518 -10.94 21.43 -10.48
N VAL A 519 -12.14 20.96 -10.83
CA VAL A 519 -12.47 20.28 -12.11
C VAL A 519 -11.98 21.04 -13.34
N ASP A 520 -12.37 22.31 -13.49
CA ASP A 520 -11.98 23.09 -14.69
C ASP A 520 -10.47 23.29 -14.80
N ALA A 521 -9.83 23.59 -13.67
CA ALA A 521 -8.38 23.74 -13.59
C ALA A 521 -7.66 22.42 -13.88
N PHE A 522 -8.18 21.29 -13.38
CA PHE A 522 -7.66 19.96 -13.63
C PHE A 522 -7.78 19.59 -15.12
N LEU A 523 -8.96 19.76 -15.72
CA LEU A 523 -9.19 19.45 -17.13
C LEU A 523 -8.29 20.29 -18.04
N TRP A 524 -8.07 21.56 -17.69
CA TRP A 524 -7.12 22.40 -18.40
C TRP A 524 -5.69 21.90 -18.24
N ALA A 525 -5.22 21.67 -17.01
CA ALA A 525 -3.88 21.13 -16.77
C ALA A 525 -3.67 19.82 -17.53
N TYR A 526 -4.65 18.93 -17.51
CA TYR A 526 -4.59 17.65 -18.20
C TYR A 526 -4.44 17.82 -19.72
N ARG A 527 -5.16 18.77 -20.35
CA ARG A 527 -5.03 19.07 -21.79
C ARG A 527 -3.63 19.54 -22.19
N LEU A 528 -2.87 20.12 -21.26
CA LEU A 528 -1.48 20.53 -21.50
C LEU A 528 -0.48 19.38 -21.42
N LEU A 529 -0.91 18.18 -21.01
CA LEU A 529 -0.05 16.99 -20.99
C LEU A 529 0.02 16.35 -22.37
N GLU A 530 1.24 16.19 -22.89
CA GLU A 530 1.47 15.51 -24.18
C GLU A 530 1.29 13.98 -24.06
N THR A 531 1.77 13.40 -22.96
CA THR A 531 1.81 11.95 -22.73
C THR A 531 1.44 11.61 -21.29
N PRO A 532 0.14 11.64 -20.93
CA PRO A 532 -0.29 11.31 -19.57
C PRO A 532 0.02 9.85 -19.26
N ASN A 533 0.60 9.60 -18.09
CA ASN A 533 0.81 8.25 -17.60
C ASN A 533 -0.49 7.64 -17.07
N ARG A 534 -0.48 6.34 -16.75
CA ARG A 534 -1.68 5.63 -16.27
C ARG A 534 -2.31 6.26 -15.02
N HIS A 535 -1.51 6.71 -14.05
CA HIS A 535 -2.04 7.31 -12.82
C HIS A 535 -2.74 8.64 -13.12
N GLU A 536 -2.18 9.43 -14.04
CA GLU A 536 -2.78 10.66 -14.53
C GLU A 536 -4.10 10.38 -15.27
N GLN A 537 -4.11 9.38 -16.15
CA GLN A 537 -5.33 8.92 -16.84
C GLN A 537 -6.40 8.43 -15.85
N ASP A 538 -6.03 7.69 -14.81
CA ASP A 538 -6.97 7.22 -13.79
C ASP A 538 -7.59 8.40 -13.02
N MET A 539 -6.80 9.43 -12.65
CA MET A 539 -7.32 10.66 -12.05
C MET A 539 -8.31 11.39 -12.98
N LEU A 540 -8.03 11.42 -14.29
CA LEU A 540 -8.97 11.99 -15.27
C LEU A 540 -10.28 11.21 -15.26
N TRP A 541 -10.23 9.89 -15.38
CA TRP A 541 -11.44 9.07 -15.42
C TRP A 541 -12.25 9.16 -14.12
N GLN A 542 -11.61 9.26 -12.96
CA GLN A 542 -12.31 9.39 -11.69
C GLN A 542 -12.96 10.76 -11.53
N LEU A 543 -12.26 11.85 -11.84
CA LEU A 543 -12.79 13.19 -11.64
C LEU A 543 -13.77 13.61 -12.74
N ALA A 544 -13.44 13.35 -14.01
CA ALA A 544 -14.21 13.82 -15.15
C ALA A 544 -15.45 12.97 -15.45
N SER A 545 -15.52 11.73 -14.94
CA SER A 545 -16.72 10.90 -15.03
C SER A 545 -17.92 11.47 -14.26
N LEU A 546 -17.67 12.33 -13.27
CA LEU A 546 -18.71 13.08 -12.57
C LEU A 546 -19.27 14.25 -13.41
N PHE A 547 -18.52 14.70 -14.41
CA PHE A 547 -18.88 15.83 -15.30
C PHE A 547 -18.66 15.48 -16.78
N PRO A 548 -19.26 14.38 -17.27
CA PRO A 548 -18.83 13.78 -18.52
C PRO A 548 -19.22 14.60 -19.75
N GLU A 549 -20.21 15.50 -19.67
CA GLU A 549 -20.58 16.38 -20.78
C GLU A 549 -19.49 17.42 -21.10
N SER A 550 -18.87 18.04 -20.08
CA SER A 550 -17.82 19.05 -20.27
C SER A 550 -16.45 18.44 -20.62
N ALA A 551 -16.25 17.16 -20.33
CA ALA A 551 -15.00 16.44 -20.54
C ALA A 551 -15.05 15.42 -21.68
N ILE A 552 -16.17 15.28 -22.41
CA ILE A 552 -16.41 14.14 -23.31
C ILE A 552 -15.30 13.92 -24.35
N SER A 553 -14.77 14.97 -24.97
CA SER A 553 -13.68 14.83 -25.95
C SER A 553 -12.42 14.27 -25.29
N LEU A 554 -12.08 14.80 -24.11
CA LEU A 554 -10.89 14.38 -23.37
C LEU A 554 -11.01 12.92 -22.91
N LEU A 555 -12.21 12.51 -22.48
CA LEU A 555 -12.49 11.12 -22.11
C LEU A 555 -12.36 10.18 -23.31
N ILE A 556 -12.88 10.55 -24.48
CA ILE A 556 -12.72 9.75 -25.72
C ILE A 556 -11.24 9.58 -26.08
N ASP A 557 -10.46 10.65 -26.02
CA ASP A 557 -9.03 10.64 -26.36
C ASP A 557 -8.17 9.84 -25.36
N ASN A 558 -8.72 9.54 -24.17
CA ASN A 558 -8.02 8.88 -23.07
C ASN A 558 -8.67 7.55 -22.63
N ILE A 559 -9.47 6.89 -23.48
CA ILE A 559 -10.01 5.54 -23.19
C ILE A 559 -8.87 4.55 -22.89
N ARG A 560 -8.97 3.89 -21.73
CA ARG A 560 -7.93 2.98 -21.22
C ARG A 560 -8.03 1.64 -21.94
N GLY A 561 -7.10 1.37 -22.85
CA GLY A 561 -7.17 0.23 -23.77
C GLY A 561 -7.38 -1.15 -23.11
N VAL A 562 -6.80 -1.40 -21.93
CA VAL A 562 -6.93 -2.69 -21.22
C VAL A 562 -8.37 -2.93 -20.73
N TYR A 563 -9.12 -1.86 -20.47
CA TYR A 563 -10.49 -1.88 -19.93
C TYR A 563 -11.45 -0.99 -20.73
N ALA A 564 -11.22 -0.88 -22.04
CA ALA A 564 -11.91 0.08 -22.90
C ALA A 564 -13.45 -0.08 -22.87
N CYS A 565 -13.97 -1.30 -22.70
CA CYS A 565 -15.40 -1.54 -22.65
C CYS A 565 -16.09 -0.82 -21.48
N ASP A 566 -15.45 -0.75 -20.31
CA ASP A 566 -16.02 -0.10 -19.13
C ASP A 566 -16.02 1.43 -19.31
N ASP A 567 -14.94 1.98 -19.86
CA ASP A 567 -14.80 3.40 -20.22
C ASP A 567 -15.83 3.81 -21.29
N ILE A 568 -15.97 3.02 -22.36
CA ILE A 568 -16.92 3.29 -23.45
C ILE A 568 -18.35 3.18 -22.93
N ARG A 569 -18.66 2.21 -22.06
CA ARG A 569 -20.00 2.04 -21.48
C ARG A 569 -20.44 3.29 -20.72
N LEU A 570 -19.53 3.91 -19.96
CA LEU A 570 -19.82 5.14 -19.23
C LEU A 570 -20.17 6.31 -20.16
N ILE A 571 -19.37 6.52 -21.20
CA ILE A 571 -19.53 7.69 -22.08
C ILE A 571 -20.56 7.48 -23.20
N ALA A 572 -20.94 6.23 -23.49
CA ALA A 572 -21.81 5.88 -24.61
C ALA A 572 -23.14 6.66 -24.64
N PRO A 573 -23.88 6.86 -23.53
CA PRO A 573 -25.12 7.65 -23.56
C PRO A 573 -24.90 9.09 -24.07
N ILE A 574 -23.77 9.71 -23.68
CA ILE A 574 -23.42 11.09 -24.03
C ILE A 574 -22.90 11.16 -25.47
N VAL A 575 -22.08 10.19 -25.88
CA VAL A 575 -21.66 10.07 -27.28
C VAL A 575 -22.88 9.86 -28.18
N LYS A 576 -23.85 9.04 -27.77
CA LYS A 576 -25.11 8.83 -28.52
C LYS A 576 -25.87 10.13 -28.71
N LYS A 577 -26.01 10.90 -27.63
CA LYS A 577 -26.70 12.20 -27.61
C LYS A 577 -26.03 13.21 -28.54
N ASN A 578 -24.69 13.27 -28.55
CA ASN A 578 -23.92 14.31 -29.24
C ASN A 578 -23.45 13.94 -30.65
N ARG A 579 -23.19 12.64 -30.92
CA ARG A 579 -22.58 12.13 -32.16
C ARG A 579 -23.38 10.99 -32.82
N GLY A 580 -24.55 10.65 -32.26
CA GLY A 580 -25.37 9.54 -32.74
C GLY A 580 -24.76 8.16 -32.51
N LYS A 581 -25.44 7.11 -33.00
CA LYS A 581 -24.98 5.72 -32.89
C LYS A 581 -23.65 5.48 -33.60
N GLN A 582 -23.44 6.12 -34.75
CA GLN A 582 -22.20 5.97 -35.54
C GLN A 582 -20.96 6.45 -34.79
N GLY A 583 -21.09 7.49 -33.96
CA GLY A 583 -19.99 7.94 -33.10
C GLY A 583 -19.53 6.86 -32.11
N ILE A 584 -20.46 6.08 -31.55
CA ILE A 584 -20.14 4.98 -30.64
C ILE A 584 -19.49 3.83 -31.41
N LEU A 585 -20.06 3.45 -32.56
CA LEU A 585 -19.54 2.37 -33.41
C LEU A 585 -18.09 2.65 -33.85
N SER A 586 -17.78 3.90 -34.21
CA SER A 586 -16.41 4.32 -34.55
C SER A 586 -15.42 4.12 -33.40
N ILE A 587 -15.82 4.47 -32.17
CA ILE A 587 -15.00 4.24 -30.97
C ILE A 587 -14.82 2.73 -30.73
N ILE A 588 -15.91 1.94 -30.76
CA ILE A 588 -15.85 0.49 -30.56
C ILE A 588 -14.89 -0.16 -31.57
N ASN A 589 -15.02 0.17 -32.85
CA ASN A 589 -14.19 -0.38 -33.93
C ASN A 589 -12.71 -0.02 -33.81
N THR A 590 -12.39 1.08 -33.12
CA THR A 590 -11.00 1.49 -32.84
C THR A 590 -10.35 0.60 -31.77
N TYR A 591 -11.11 0.20 -30.75
CA TYR A 591 -10.59 -0.56 -29.60
C TYR A 591 -10.76 -2.08 -29.73
N LEU A 592 -11.78 -2.54 -30.46
CA LEU A 592 -12.08 -3.97 -30.62
C LEU A 592 -10.90 -4.81 -31.17
N PRO A 593 -10.12 -4.38 -32.18
CA PRO A 593 -8.99 -5.16 -32.70
C PRO A 593 -7.88 -5.42 -31.66
N LYS A 594 -7.73 -4.51 -30.69
CA LYS A 594 -6.72 -4.56 -29.62
C LYS A 594 -7.24 -5.26 -28.38
N ALA A 595 -8.55 -5.46 -28.27
CA ALA A 595 -9.18 -6.02 -27.09
C ALA A 595 -8.90 -7.52 -26.98
N ARG A 596 -8.84 -8.02 -25.75
CA ARG A 596 -8.66 -9.44 -25.43
C ARG A 596 -9.60 -9.83 -24.29
N GLY A 597 -9.94 -11.12 -24.19
CA GLY A 597 -10.66 -11.67 -23.05
C GLY A 597 -12.02 -11.00 -22.80
N ARG A 598 -12.25 -10.51 -21.57
CA ARG A 598 -13.51 -9.81 -21.19
C ARG A 598 -13.75 -8.59 -22.07
N ASN A 599 -12.74 -7.76 -22.30
CA ASN A 599 -12.88 -6.52 -23.04
C ASN A 599 -13.37 -6.79 -24.48
N GLU A 600 -12.82 -7.81 -25.14
CA GLU A 600 -13.23 -8.20 -26.49
C GLU A 600 -14.69 -8.67 -26.55
N ARG A 601 -15.10 -9.55 -25.61
CA ARG A 601 -16.48 -10.07 -25.55
C ARG A 601 -17.49 -8.95 -25.32
N GLU A 602 -17.20 -8.04 -24.39
CA GLU A 602 -18.07 -6.91 -24.08
C GLU A 602 -18.15 -5.91 -25.24
N LEU A 603 -17.03 -5.60 -25.89
CA LEU A 603 -17.03 -4.72 -27.07
C LEU A 603 -17.81 -5.34 -28.24
N LYS A 604 -17.72 -6.65 -28.50
CA LYS A 604 -18.56 -7.34 -29.50
C LYS A 604 -20.05 -7.27 -29.15
N ARG A 605 -20.38 -7.39 -27.86
CA ARG A 605 -21.77 -7.25 -27.40
C ARG A 605 -22.30 -5.85 -27.63
N MET A 606 -21.50 -4.83 -27.27
CA MET A 606 -21.83 -3.42 -27.52
C MET A 606 -21.95 -3.13 -29.01
N LEU A 607 -21.06 -3.67 -29.86
CA LEU A 607 -21.14 -3.51 -31.31
C LEU A 607 -22.53 -3.92 -31.84
N LYS A 608 -23.00 -5.11 -31.43
CA LYS A 608 -24.34 -5.62 -31.78
C LYS A 608 -25.47 -4.73 -31.23
N GLU A 609 -25.36 -4.25 -29.99
CA GLU A 609 -26.34 -3.37 -29.35
C GLU A 609 -26.54 -2.06 -30.12
N TYR A 610 -25.45 -1.50 -30.66
CA TYR A 610 -25.47 -0.24 -31.41
C TYR A 610 -25.69 -0.42 -32.93
N GLY A 611 -25.91 -1.66 -33.40
CA GLY A 611 -26.28 -1.98 -34.78
C GLY A 611 -25.11 -2.11 -35.74
N GLY A 612 -23.94 -2.51 -35.25
CA GLY A 612 -22.77 -2.86 -36.06
C GLY A 612 -22.53 -4.36 -36.20
#